data_AF-A0A1F3F2D6-F1
#
_entry.id   AF-A0A1F3F2D6-F1
#
_cell.length_a   1.000
_cell.length_b   1.000
_cell.length_c   1.000
_cell.angle_alpha   90.00
_cell.angle_beta   90.00
_cell.angle_gamma   90.00
#
_symmetry.space_group_name_H-M   'P 1'
#
loop_
_entity.id
_entity.type
_entity.pdbx_description
1 polymer ?
#
loop_
_entity_poly.entity_id
_entity_poly.type
_entity_poly.pdbx_seq_one_letter_code
_entity_poly.pdbx_strand_id
1 'polypeptide(L)'
;MKITTITFLALLFVFSSFVNSKDNSDKKTITFWLKGKWEGIGNQIDGATWEVKLNVKSKFKISVEYPDLSCKGIWEIVSETDNVINLKENITKNNSGRCDQGVELVVEKVSDKEVIVNFFLKSYSEKSIAKATLKKV
;
A
#
# COMPACT_ATOMS: atom_id res chain seq x y z
N MET A 1 -2.62 -82.27 -17.72
CA MET A 1 -1.76 -81.11 -17.45
C MET A 1 -2.29 -79.95 -18.29
N LYS A 2 -3.04 -79.02 -17.69
CA LYS A 2 -3.74 -77.91 -18.38
C LYS A 2 -2.92 -76.64 -18.21
N ILE A 3 -2.52 -76.04 -19.33
CA ILE A 3 -1.82 -74.75 -19.38
C ILE A 3 -2.92 -73.68 -19.35
N THR A 4 -2.96 -72.86 -18.30
CA THR A 4 -3.92 -71.77 -18.16
C THR A 4 -3.22 -70.49 -18.59
N THR A 5 -3.55 -70.00 -19.78
CA THR A 5 -3.06 -68.75 -20.33
C THR A 5 -3.67 -67.58 -19.56
N ILE A 6 -2.84 -66.76 -18.91
CA ILE A 6 -3.26 -65.53 -18.24
C ILE A 6 -3.21 -64.41 -19.29
N THR A 7 -4.38 -63.96 -19.75
CA THR A 7 -4.49 -62.83 -20.67
C THR A 7 -4.35 -61.52 -19.90
N PHE A 8 -3.23 -60.83 -20.10
CA PHE A 8 -3.00 -59.46 -19.65
C PHE A 8 -3.97 -58.51 -20.37
N LEU A 9 -4.91 -57.91 -19.64
CA LEU A 9 -5.73 -56.82 -20.15
C LEU A 9 -5.12 -55.50 -19.67
N ALA A 10 -4.36 -54.85 -20.56
CA ALA A 10 -3.81 -53.53 -20.34
C ALA A 10 -4.95 -52.50 -20.32
N LEU A 11 -5.17 -51.88 -19.15
CA LEU A 11 -6.16 -50.83 -18.96
C LEU A 11 -5.57 -49.51 -19.48
N LEU A 12 -5.93 -49.13 -20.70
CA LEU A 12 -5.65 -47.83 -21.29
C LEU A 12 -6.53 -46.77 -20.60
N PHE A 13 -5.99 -46.10 -19.58
CA PHE A 13 -6.58 -44.84 -19.11
C PHE A 13 -6.04 -43.68 -19.94
N VAL A 14 -7.00 -43.07 -20.63
CA VAL A 14 -6.89 -42.01 -21.62
C VAL A 14 -6.39 -40.74 -20.93
N PHE A 15 -5.33 -40.14 -21.47
CA PHE A 15 -4.86 -38.81 -21.10
C PHE A 15 -5.96 -37.79 -21.37
N SER A 16 -6.68 -37.36 -20.34
CA SER A 16 -7.57 -36.20 -20.43
C SER A 16 -6.74 -34.93 -20.46
N SER A 17 -6.92 -34.16 -21.53
CA SER A 17 -6.26 -32.92 -21.87
C SER A 17 -6.40 -31.82 -20.82
N PHE A 18 -5.31 -31.06 -20.67
CA PHE A 18 -5.22 -29.62 -20.42
C PHE A 18 -6.24 -28.97 -19.47
N VAL A 19 -5.77 -28.68 -18.25
CA VAL A 19 -6.14 -27.42 -17.59
C VAL A 19 -4.88 -26.55 -17.58
N ASN A 20 -4.65 -25.83 -18.68
CA ASN A 20 -3.79 -24.67 -18.66
C ASN A 20 -4.59 -23.56 -17.98
N SER A 21 -4.61 -23.56 -16.65
CA SER A 21 -5.04 -22.38 -15.92
C SER A 21 -3.97 -21.34 -16.20
N LYS A 22 -4.20 -20.49 -17.21
CA LYS A 22 -3.65 -19.14 -17.19
C LYS A 22 -4.26 -18.53 -15.94
N ASP A 23 -3.58 -18.76 -14.82
CA ASP A 23 -3.74 -17.96 -13.64
C ASP A 23 -3.28 -16.57 -14.06
N ASN A 24 -4.23 -15.84 -14.64
CA ASN A 24 -4.16 -14.42 -14.82
C ASN A 24 -4.28 -13.87 -13.40
N SER A 25 -3.24 -14.13 -12.62
CA SER A 25 -2.80 -13.25 -11.56
C SER A 25 -2.47 -11.95 -12.28
N ASP A 26 -3.52 -11.22 -12.61
CA ASP A 26 -3.55 -9.79 -12.40
C ASP A 26 -3.04 -9.63 -10.98
N LYS A 27 -1.71 -9.54 -10.89
CA LYS A 27 -0.95 -9.05 -9.77
C LYS A 27 -1.41 -7.61 -9.70
N LYS A 28 -2.63 -7.41 -9.19
CA LYS A 28 -3.27 -6.13 -8.97
C LYS A 28 -2.33 -5.48 -7.99
N THR A 29 -1.43 -4.68 -8.54
CA THR A 29 -0.37 -4.04 -7.78
C THR A 29 -1.07 -3.32 -6.65
N ILE A 30 -0.72 -3.68 -5.41
CA ILE A 30 -1.44 -3.34 -4.18
C ILE A 30 -1.74 -1.84 -4.10
N THR A 31 -0.90 -1.00 -4.70
CA THR A 31 -1.10 0.45 -4.86
C THR A 31 -2.32 0.91 -5.68
N PHE A 32 -3.13 0.01 -6.25
CA PHE A 32 -4.33 0.40 -6.98
C PHE A 32 -5.37 1.08 -6.07
N TRP A 33 -5.51 0.63 -4.81
CA TRP A 33 -6.55 1.17 -3.94
C TRP A 33 -6.27 2.60 -3.46
N LEU A 34 -4.99 2.93 -3.23
CA LEU A 34 -4.58 4.28 -2.83
C LEU A 34 -4.51 5.25 -4.02
N LYS A 35 -4.64 4.78 -5.27
CA LYS A 35 -4.60 5.65 -6.45
C LYS A 35 -5.70 6.72 -6.40
N GLY A 36 -5.32 7.97 -6.66
CA GLY A 36 -6.24 9.12 -6.67
C GLY A 36 -5.73 10.30 -5.85
N LYS A 37 -6.62 11.26 -5.62
CA LYS A 37 -6.38 12.40 -4.73
C LYS A 37 -7.08 12.15 -3.40
N TRP A 38 -6.43 12.56 -2.31
CA TRP A 38 -6.94 12.44 -0.97
C TRP A 38 -6.66 13.69 -0.18
N GLU A 39 -7.60 14.09 0.66
CA GLU A 39 -7.50 15.28 1.49
C GLU A 39 -8.02 14.98 2.90
N GLY A 40 -7.43 15.60 3.91
CA GLY A 40 -7.83 15.40 5.29
C GLY A 40 -6.97 16.17 6.28
N ILE A 41 -7.14 15.86 7.56
CA ILE A 41 -6.50 16.58 8.67
C ILE A 41 -5.61 15.63 9.46
N GLY A 42 -4.35 16.02 9.64
CA GLY A 42 -3.43 15.43 10.61
C GLY A 42 -3.62 16.03 11.99
N ASN A 43 -3.53 15.20 13.02
CA ASN A 43 -3.62 15.58 14.43
C ASN A 43 -2.36 15.06 15.13
N GLN A 44 -1.57 15.97 15.68
CA GLN A 44 -0.37 15.65 16.45
C GLN A 44 -0.69 15.46 17.92
N ILE A 45 0.18 14.74 18.62
CA ILE A 45 0.03 14.42 20.05
C ILE A 45 0.02 15.64 20.97
N ASP A 46 0.52 16.79 20.52
CA ASP A 46 0.49 18.07 21.24
C ASP A 46 -0.79 18.89 20.95
N GLY A 47 -1.69 18.36 20.12
CA GLY A 47 -2.95 19.00 19.71
C GLY A 47 -2.83 19.89 18.47
N ALA A 48 -1.65 20.05 17.88
CA ALA A 48 -1.51 20.75 16.61
C ALA A 48 -2.20 19.97 15.48
N THR A 49 -2.76 20.71 14.51
CA THR A 49 -3.41 20.12 13.33
C THR A 49 -2.92 20.76 12.05
N TRP A 50 -2.93 20.00 10.95
CA TRP A 50 -2.63 20.52 9.61
C TRP A 50 -3.39 19.77 8.53
N GLU A 51 -3.61 20.45 7.42
CA GLU A 51 -4.15 19.89 6.20
C GLU A 51 -3.11 18.99 5.49
N VAL A 52 -3.58 17.83 5.01
CA VAL A 52 -2.80 16.87 4.23
C VAL A 52 -3.46 16.70 2.87
N LYS A 53 -2.73 16.99 1.79
CA LYS A 53 -3.15 16.74 0.41
C LYS A 53 -2.25 15.71 -0.23
N LEU A 54 -2.79 14.53 -0.51
CA LEU A 54 -2.06 13.41 -1.10
C LEU A 54 -2.53 13.19 -2.54
N ASN A 55 -1.59 12.99 -3.45
CA ASN A 55 -1.85 12.66 -4.84
C ASN A 55 -1.03 11.45 -5.27
N VAL A 56 -1.72 10.35 -5.56
CA VAL A 56 -1.15 9.06 -5.90
C VAL A 56 -1.45 8.77 -7.37
N LYS A 57 -0.45 9.01 -8.24
CA LYS A 57 -0.56 8.73 -9.68
C LYS A 57 -0.18 7.28 -10.00
N SER A 58 0.85 6.78 -9.33
CA SER A 58 1.35 5.41 -9.40
C SER A 58 2.20 5.10 -8.17
N LYS A 59 2.64 3.85 -8.02
CA LYS A 59 3.50 3.40 -6.91
C LYS A 59 4.84 4.14 -6.77
N PHE A 60 5.29 4.79 -7.84
CA PHE A 60 6.53 5.58 -7.86
C PHE A 60 6.28 7.08 -7.90
N LYS A 61 5.02 7.51 -7.84
CA LYS A 61 4.60 8.91 -8.01
C LYS A 61 3.52 9.23 -6.98
N ILE A 62 3.96 9.39 -5.74
CA ILE A 62 3.13 9.72 -4.58
C ILE A 62 3.64 11.05 -4.04
N SER A 63 2.88 12.12 -4.27
CA SER A 63 3.24 13.46 -3.80
C SER A 63 2.31 13.89 -2.68
N VAL A 64 2.86 14.55 -1.66
CA VAL A 64 2.10 15.14 -0.56
C VAL A 64 2.35 16.63 -0.49
N GLU A 65 1.32 17.38 -0.09
CA GLU A 65 1.42 18.78 0.29
C GLU A 65 0.81 18.98 1.67
N TYR A 66 1.46 19.84 2.47
CA TYR A 66 0.98 20.31 3.76
C TYR A 66 0.82 21.85 3.70
N PRO A 67 -0.33 22.35 3.21
CA PRO A 67 -0.50 23.78 2.92
C PRO A 67 -0.28 24.68 4.13
N ASP A 68 -0.84 24.32 5.30
CA ASP A 68 -0.71 25.08 6.55
C ASP A 68 0.75 25.20 7.01
N LEU A 69 1.56 24.21 6.65
CA LEU A 69 2.99 24.16 6.97
C LEU A 69 3.86 24.72 5.83
N SER A 70 3.28 25.07 4.68
CA SER A 70 4.00 25.48 3.47
C SER A 70 5.07 24.46 3.02
N CYS A 71 4.75 23.16 3.16
CA CYS A 71 5.64 22.07 2.80
C CYS A 71 5.10 21.19 1.67
N LYS A 72 6.01 20.55 0.94
CA LYS A 72 5.71 19.53 -0.07
C LYS A 72 6.73 18.40 0.02
N GLY A 73 6.29 17.20 -0.30
CA GLY A 73 7.12 16.01 -0.24
C GLY A 73 6.70 14.92 -1.22
N ILE A 74 7.50 13.87 -1.23
CA ILE A 74 7.24 12.62 -1.92
C ILE A 74 7.20 11.53 -0.87
N TRP A 75 6.27 10.59 -1.00
CA TRP A 75 6.27 9.37 -0.19
C TRP A 75 6.76 8.20 -1.02
N GLU A 76 7.72 7.46 -0.47
CA GLU A 76 8.32 6.29 -1.12
C GLU A 76 7.83 5.04 -0.42
N ILE A 77 7.30 4.07 -1.17
CA ILE A 77 6.82 2.81 -0.61
C ILE A 77 8.02 1.98 -0.13
N VAL A 78 7.99 1.59 1.14
CA VAL A 78 8.94 0.67 1.77
C VAL A 78 8.43 -0.77 1.67
N SER A 79 7.16 -0.98 2.00
CA SER A 79 6.49 -2.27 1.87
C SER A 79 4.97 -2.07 1.74
N GLU A 80 4.29 -3.06 1.16
CA GLU A 80 2.84 -3.00 0.95
C GLU A 80 2.20 -4.38 1.14
N THR A 81 0.99 -4.37 1.71
CA THR A 81 0.05 -5.49 1.82
C THR A 81 -1.31 -5.01 1.33
N ASP A 82 -2.30 -5.89 1.19
CA ASP A 82 -3.60 -5.55 0.61
C ASP A 82 -4.31 -4.34 1.26
N ASN A 83 -4.08 -4.10 2.55
CA ASN A 83 -4.74 -3.02 3.30
C ASN A 83 -3.78 -2.05 3.99
N VAL A 84 -2.47 -2.28 3.91
CA VAL A 84 -1.47 -1.46 4.62
C VAL A 84 -0.30 -1.15 3.71
N ILE A 85 0.11 0.11 3.64
CA ILE A 85 1.32 0.55 2.94
C ILE A 85 2.22 1.27 3.95
N ASN A 86 3.45 0.79 4.08
CA ASN A 86 4.49 1.47 4.83
C ASN A 86 5.27 2.35 3.85
N LEU A 87 5.43 3.63 4.18
CA LEU A 87 6.12 4.61 3.36
C LEU A 87 7.19 5.35 4.16
N LYS A 88 8.08 6.01 3.44
CA LYS A 88 9.01 6.98 3.98
C LYS A 88 8.82 8.32 3.28
N GLU A 89 8.78 9.39 4.06
CA GLU A 89 8.68 10.74 3.55
C GLU A 89 10.03 11.30 3.13
N ASN A 90 10.02 12.01 2.02
CA ASN A 90 11.07 12.91 1.60
C ASN A 90 10.47 14.29 1.28
N ILE A 91 10.65 15.25 2.19
CA ILE A 91 10.28 16.65 2.01
C ILE A 91 11.18 17.27 0.94
N THR A 92 10.56 17.72 -0.15
CA THR A 92 11.24 18.35 -1.29
C THR A 92 11.15 19.87 -1.25
N LYS A 93 10.22 20.42 -0.45
CA LYS A 93 10.07 21.85 -0.22
C LYS A 93 9.66 22.10 1.23
N ASN A 94 10.47 22.88 1.96
CA ASN A 94 10.24 23.21 3.37
C ASN A 94 10.38 24.73 3.58
N ASN A 95 9.46 25.51 3.01
CA ASN A 95 9.61 26.96 2.97
C ASN A 95 9.53 27.64 4.36
N SER A 96 8.89 26.98 5.31
CA SER A 96 8.69 27.49 6.67
C SER A 96 9.71 26.97 7.68
N GLY A 97 10.49 25.94 7.31
CA GLY A 97 11.36 25.19 8.24
C GLY A 97 10.59 24.37 9.28
N ARG A 98 9.29 24.10 9.07
CA ARG A 98 8.41 23.44 10.05
C ARG A 98 8.18 21.95 9.82
N CYS A 99 8.70 21.40 8.73
CA CYS A 99 8.53 19.98 8.42
C CYS A 99 9.79 19.18 8.74
N ASP A 100 9.59 18.09 9.46
CA ASP A 100 10.61 17.07 9.69
C ASP A 100 10.91 16.29 8.40
N GLN A 101 12.08 15.65 8.36
CA GLN A 101 12.52 14.87 7.21
C GLN A 101 12.60 13.39 7.58
N GLY A 102 12.29 12.50 6.62
CA GLY A 102 12.47 11.07 6.78
C GLY A 102 11.43 10.40 7.68
N VAL A 103 10.29 11.05 7.92
CA VAL A 103 9.16 10.50 8.67
C VAL A 103 8.71 9.18 8.06
N GLU A 104 8.51 8.16 8.90
CA GLU A 104 7.94 6.89 8.49
C GLU A 104 6.41 6.99 8.57
N LEU A 105 5.71 6.47 7.56
CA LEU A 105 4.24 6.49 7.49
C LEU A 105 3.68 5.08 7.39
N VAL A 106 2.57 4.85 8.08
CA VAL A 106 1.74 3.65 7.90
C VAL A 106 0.37 4.10 7.43
N VAL A 107 0.03 3.77 6.18
CA VAL A 107 -1.26 4.07 5.58
C VAL A 107 -2.14 2.83 5.60
N GLU A 108 -3.26 2.90 6.29
CA GLU A 108 -4.22 1.82 6.45
C GLU A 108 -5.49 2.12 5.65
N LYS A 109 -5.94 1.16 4.85
CA LYS A 109 -7.19 1.23 4.11
C LYS A 109 -8.36 0.99 5.07
N VAL A 110 -9.22 2.01 5.23
CA VAL A 110 -10.48 1.88 5.98
C VAL A 110 -11.63 1.51 5.03
N SER A 111 -11.67 2.16 3.86
CA SER A 111 -12.61 1.86 2.77
C SER A 111 -12.01 2.30 1.42
N ASP A 112 -12.77 2.20 0.33
CA ASP A 112 -12.34 2.74 -0.97
C ASP A 112 -12.31 4.28 -1.03
N LYS A 113 -12.88 4.94 -0.01
CA LYS A 113 -12.98 6.42 0.07
C LYS A 113 -12.32 7.01 1.30
N GLU A 114 -11.77 6.19 2.20
CA GLU A 114 -11.16 6.65 3.44
C GLU A 114 -9.92 5.82 3.80
N VAL A 115 -8.89 6.52 4.26
CA VAL A 115 -7.64 5.93 4.75
C VAL A 115 -7.21 6.63 6.04
N ILE A 116 -6.47 5.90 6.86
CA ILE A 116 -5.78 6.42 8.04
C ILE A 116 -4.29 6.46 7.74
N VAL A 117 -3.62 7.54 8.14
CA VAL A 117 -2.16 7.68 8.05
C VAL A 117 -1.61 7.91 9.45
N ASN A 118 -0.76 7.02 9.92
CA ASN A 118 0.00 7.19 11.16
C ASN A 118 1.41 7.64 10.82
N PHE A 119 1.88 8.70 11.46
CA PHE A 119 3.22 9.29 11.26
C PHE A 119 4.13 8.91 12.41
N PHE A 120 5.37 8.52 12.10
CA PHE A 120 6.36 8.06 13.06
C PHE A 120 7.70 8.74 12.83
N LEU A 121 8.31 9.21 13.92
CA LEU A 121 9.66 9.76 13.91
C LEU A 121 10.43 9.13 15.07
N LYS A 122 11.19 8.07 14.76
CA LYS A 122 11.88 7.24 15.77
C LYS A 122 12.90 7.99 16.62
N SER A 123 13.43 9.11 16.11
CA SER A 123 14.29 9.99 16.92
C SER A 123 13.55 10.66 18.07
N TYR A 124 12.21 10.70 18.03
CA TYR A 124 11.36 11.31 19.04
C TYR A 124 10.58 10.28 19.86
N SER A 125 10.00 9.27 19.20
CA SER A 125 9.12 8.29 19.86
C SER A 125 9.02 6.98 19.07
N GLU A 126 8.90 5.86 19.79
CA GLU A 126 8.53 4.55 19.22
C GLU A 126 7.04 4.46 18.86
N LYS A 127 6.23 5.41 19.36
CA LYS A 127 4.80 5.52 19.04
C LYS A 127 4.59 6.54 17.93
N SER A 128 3.43 6.45 17.27
CA SER A 128 3.02 7.46 16.31
C SER A 128 2.93 8.84 16.97
N ILE A 129 3.48 9.85 16.30
CA ILE A 129 3.50 11.25 16.75
C ILE A 129 2.34 12.05 16.18
N ALA A 130 1.69 11.55 15.13
CA ALA A 130 0.51 12.18 14.55
C ALA A 130 -0.32 11.16 13.77
N LYS A 131 -1.61 11.46 13.63
CA LYS A 131 -2.56 10.65 12.85
C LYS A 131 -3.39 11.54 11.95
N ALA A 132 -3.50 11.16 10.67
CA ALA A 132 -4.41 11.79 9.73
C ALA A 132 -5.51 10.83 9.28
N THR A 133 -6.71 11.37 9.05
CA THR A 133 -7.79 10.69 8.34
C THR A 133 -7.98 11.39 6.99
N LEU A 134 -7.74 10.68 5.89
CA LEU A 134 -7.86 11.23 4.54
C LEU A 134 -9.05 10.63 3.81
N LYS A 135 -9.77 11.49 3.08
CA LYS A 135 -10.91 11.12 2.24
C LYS A 135 -10.57 11.34 0.78
N LYS A 136 -11.09 10.46 -0.07
CA LYS A 136 -10.89 10.51 -1.51
C LYS A 136 -11.68 11.68 -2.12
N VAL A 137 -11.05 12.41 -3.05
CA VAL A 137 -11.63 13.55 -3.78
C VAL A 137 -11.94 13.18 -5.23
#